data_AF-A0A1N6SG53-F1
#
_entry.id   AF-A0A1N6SG53-F1
#
_cell.length_a   1.000
_cell.length_b   1.000
_cell.length_c   1.000
_cell.angle_alpha   90.00
_cell.angle_beta   90.00
_cell.angle_gamma   90.00
#
_symmetry.space_group_name_H-M   'P 1'
#
loop_
_entity.id
_entity.type
_entity.pdbx_description
1 polymer ?
#
loop_
_entity_poly.entity_id
_entity_poly.type
_entity_poly.pdbx_seq_one_letter_code
_entity_poly.pdbx_strand_id
1 'polypeptide(L)'
;MTKLKLHNSNDDLPKRQSFDRLTKYIRVRSEPDARFVEFDFAIGDPSLFVELVMPQGAFEAFCASNDVVPMTDAQIQAVDAEMEKWRYGEETLMSHNHSRASK
;
A
#
# COMPACT_ATOMS: atom_id res chain seq x y z
N MET A 1 42.36 13.08 -25.16
CA MET A 1 41.55 12.03 -24.51
C MET A 1 40.93 12.62 -23.24
N THR A 2 39.79 13.29 -23.37
CA THR A 2 39.05 13.88 -22.24
C THR A 2 38.15 12.81 -21.63
N LYS A 3 38.43 12.48 -20.37
CA LYS A 3 37.68 11.49 -19.58
C LYS A 3 36.33 12.13 -19.21
N LEU A 4 35.23 11.70 -19.84
CA LEU A 4 33.88 12.05 -19.37
C LEU A 4 33.72 11.48 -17.96
N LYS A 5 33.72 12.35 -16.94
CA LYS A 5 33.15 12.00 -15.65
C LYS A 5 31.63 12.11 -15.78
N LEU A 6 30.93 10.98 -15.70
CA LEU A 6 29.51 11.01 -15.34
C LEU A 6 29.43 11.60 -13.93
N HIS A 7 29.09 12.88 -13.82
CA HIS A 7 28.62 13.44 -12.57
C HIS A 7 27.18 12.98 -12.41
N ASN A 8 26.98 11.89 -11.67
CA ASN A 8 25.66 11.61 -11.12
C ASN A 8 25.44 12.64 -10.02
N SER A 9 24.46 13.53 -10.16
CA SER A 9 24.21 14.67 -9.25
C SER A 9 23.75 14.28 -7.84
N ASN A 10 24.15 13.11 -7.32
CA ASN A 10 23.69 12.56 -6.05
C ASN A 10 24.72 12.60 -4.91
N ASP A 11 25.91 13.17 -5.13
CA ASP A 11 26.98 13.11 -4.12
C ASP A 11 26.83 14.11 -2.94
N ASP A 12 25.73 14.89 -2.86
CA ASP A 12 25.62 15.96 -1.84
C ASP A 12 24.21 16.20 -1.25
N LEU A 13 23.41 15.14 -1.03
CA LEU A 13 22.09 15.27 -0.36
C LEU A 13 21.99 14.42 0.92
N PRO A 14 21.80 15.03 2.11
CA PRO A 14 21.36 14.29 3.29
C PRO A 14 19.84 14.07 3.18
N LYS A 15 19.35 13.11 2.38
CA LYS A 15 17.89 12.95 2.19
C LYS A 15 17.35 11.52 2.08
N ARG A 16 18.07 10.51 2.58
CA ARG A 16 17.48 9.16 2.76
C ARG A 16 16.77 8.98 4.11
N GLN A 17 16.98 9.90 5.05
CA GLN A 17 16.64 9.69 6.47
C GLN A 17 15.16 9.81 6.82
N SER A 18 14.31 10.46 6.01
CA SER A 18 12.89 10.66 6.38
C SER A 18 12.02 9.46 6.07
N PHE A 19 12.21 8.83 4.90
CA PHE A 19 11.38 7.71 4.46
C PHE A 19 11.65 6.42 5.23
N ASP A 20 12.90 6.18 5.63
CA ASP A 20 13.27 5.00 6.43
C ASP A 20 12.63 5.02 7.84
N ARG A 21 12.09 6.17 8.29
CA ARG A 21 11.42 6.34 9.59
C ARG A 21 9.90 6.21 9.51
N LEU A 22 9.33 6.10 8.32
CA LEU A 22 7.89 5.95 8.15
C LEU A 22 7.47 4.53 8.50
N THR A 23 6.36 4.40 9.22
CA THR A 23 5.75 3.11 9.52
C THR A 23 5.34 2.43 8.23
N LYS A 24 5.64 1.13 8.11
CA LYS A 24 5.27 0.33 6.94
C LYS A 24 4.13 -0.58 7.34
N TYR A 25 2.98 -0.44 6.70
CA TYR A 25 1.76 -1.15 7.06
C TYR A 25 1.53 -2.34 6.13
N ILE A 26 0.94 -3.39 6.67
CA ILE A 26 0.55 -4.56 5.90
C ILE A 26 -0.90 -4.95 6.19
N ARG A 27 -1.66 -5.33 5.15
CA ARG A 27 -3.01 -5.90 5.27
C ARG A 27 -3.10 -7.15 4.40
N VAL A 28 -3.23 -8.32 5.03
CA VAL A 28 -3.43 -9.58 4.30
C VAL A 28 -4.87 -9.66 3.79
N ARG A 29 -5.04 -10.04 2.52
CA ARG A 29 -6.32 -10.17 1.81
C ARG A 29 -6.68 -11.62 1.52
N SER A 30 -5.70 -12.50 1.46
CA SER A 30 -5.89 -13.93 1.26
C SER A 30 -6.33 -14.67 2.53
N GLU A 31 -6.98 -15.81 2.37
CA GLU A 31 -7.28 -16.74 3.46
C GLU A 31 -5.99 -17.32 4.09
N PRO A 32 -6.00 -17.76 5.37
CA PRO A 32 -4.82 -18.25 6.09
C PRO A 32 -4.06 -19.39 5.40
N ASP A 33 -4.75 -20.29 4.69
CA ASP A 33 -4.17 -21.47 4.04
C ASP A 33 -3.99 -21.29 2.51
N ALA A 34 -4.08 -20.06 2.02
CA ALA A 34 -3.90 -19.77 0.61
C ALA A 34 -2.48 -20.13 0.13
N ARG A 35 -2.39 -20.66 -1.09
CA ARG A 35 -1.09 -21.01 -1.72
C ARG A 35 -0.18 -19.79 -1.91
N PHE A 36 -0.79 -18.64 -2.14
CA PHE A 36 -0.12 -17.35 -2.23
C PHE A 36 -0.76 -16.39 -1.23
N VAL A 37 0.06 -15.56 -0.61
CA VAL A 37 -0.38 -14.49 0.27
C VAL A 37 -0.60 -13.26 -0.60
N GLU A 38 -1.83 -12.78 -0.63
CA GLU A 38 -2.22 -11.51 -1.25
C GLU A 38 -2.27 -10.47 -0.14
N PHE A 39 -1.58 -9.35 -0.29
CA PHE A 39 -1.51 -8.33 0.74
C PHE A 39 -1.26 -6.93 0.19
N ASP A 40 -1.76 -5.94 0.92
CA ASP A 40 -1.52 -4.53 0.65
C ASP A 40 -0.32 -4.07 1.48
N PHE A 41 0.58 -3.31 0.86
CA PHE A 41 1.75 -2.73 1.51
C PHE A 41 1.76 -1.21 1.38
N ALA A 42 1.79 -0.51 2.51
CA ALA A 42 1.74 0.95 2.56
C ALA A 42 2.91 1.53 3.36
N ILE A 43 3.31 2.77 3.08
CA ILE A 43 4.40 3.45 3.81
C ILE A 43 3.91 4.82 4.27
N GLY A 44 3.89 5.05 5.58
CA GLY A 44 3.43 6.28 6.21
C GLY A 44 1.92 6.42 6.26
N ASP A 45 1.25 6.24 5.14
CA ASP A 45 -0.21 6.34 5.01
C ASP A 45 -0.83 5.00 4.56
N PRO A 46 -1.66 4.35 5.40
CA PRO A 46 -2.34 3.10 5.04
C PRO A 46 -3.23 3.16 3.79
N SER A 47 -3.76 4.33 3.39
CA SER A 47 -4.62 4.43 2.20
C SER A 47 -3.85 4.50 0.89
N LEU A 48 -2.54 4.79 0.94
CA LEU A 48 -1.64 4.79 -0.21
C LEU A 48 -0.78 3.53 -0.20
N PHE A 49 -1.31 2.46 -0.81
CA PHE A 49 -0.68 1.15 -0.81
C PHE A 49 -0.45 0.61 -2.22
N VAL A 50 0.41 -0.40 -2.30
CA VAL A 50 0.56 -1.27 -3.46
C VAL A 50 0.04 -2.67 -3.11
N GLU A 51 -0.64 -3.31 -4.05
CA GLU A 51 -1.11 -4.68 -3.92
C GLU A 51 0.00 -5.65 -4.36
N LEU A 52 0.30 -6.65 -3.54
CA LEU A 52 1.37 -7.62 -3.78
C LEU A 52 0.85 -9.04 -3.58
N VAL A 53 1.44 -9.99 -4.32
CA VAL A 53 1.15 -11.42 -4.22
C VAL A 53 2.45 -12.20 -4.16
N MET A 54 2.64 -13.02 -3.13
CA MET A 54 3.89 -13.77 -2.90
C MET A 54 3.62 -15.16 -2.32
N PRO A 55 4.53 -16.15 -2.51
CA PRO A 55 4.52 -17.37 -1.71
C PRO A 55 4.70 -17.08 -0.21
N GLN A 56 4.16 -17.92 0.67
CA GLN A 56 4.17 -17.71 2.13
C GLN A 56 5.56 -17.39 2.70
N GLY A 57 6.58 -18.22 2.41
CA GLY A 57 7.93 -17.97 2.92
C GLY A 57 8.58 -16.68 2.39
N ALA A 58 8.21 -16.22 1.20
CA ALA A 58 8.69 -14.94 0.67
C ALA A 58 7.99 -13.75 1.33
N PHE A 59 6.69 -13.89 1.64
CA PHE A 59 5.94 -12.92 2.43
C PHE A 59 6.51 -12.76 3.84
N GLU A 60 6.82 -13.86 4.53
CA GLU A 60 7.47 -13.81 5.86
C GLU A 60 8.82 -13.08 5.82
N ALA A 61 9.66 -13.41 4.84
CA ALA A 61 10.94 -12.74 4.63
C ALA A 61 10.78 -11.25 4.29
N PHE A 62 9.74 -10.91 3.51
CA PHE A 62 9.39 -9.52 3.19
C PHE A 62 9.01 -8.75 4.46
N CYS A 63 8.14 -9.31 5.31
CA CYS A 63 7.71 -8.69 6.56
C CYS A 63 8.90 -8.44 7.50
N ALA A 64 9.79 -9.42 7.66
CA ALA A 64 10.99 -9.30 8.49
C ALA A 64 11.97 -8.24 7.96
N SER A 65 12.15 -8.16 6.64
CA SER A 65 13.09 -7.21 6.02
C SER A 65 12.61 -5.76 6.07
N ASN A 66 11.29 -5.56 6.12
CA ASN A 66 10.67 -4.24 6.04
C ASN A 66 10.22 -3.68 7.40
N ASP A 67 10.26 -4.47 8.47
CA ASP A 67 9.77 -4.08 9.81
C ASP A 67 8.33 -3.56 9.74
N VAL A 68 7.44 -4.41 9.21
CA VAL A 68 6.05 -4.04 8.94
C VAL A 68 5.17 -4.19 10.18
N VAL A 69 4.14 -3.36 10.25
CA VAL A 69 3.09 -3.38 11.27
C VAL A 69 1.77 -3.78 10.60
N PRO A 70 1.02 -4.77 11.13
CA PRO A 70 -0.30 -5.08 10.60
C PRO A 70 -1.25 -3.89 10.79
N MET A 71 -2.06 -3.60 9.77
CA MET A 71 -3.14 -2.62 9.90
C MET A 71 -4.14 -3.09 10.95
N THR A 72 -4.61 -2.15 11.77
CA THR A 72 -5.72 -2.38 12.70
C THR A 72 -7.05 -2.45 11.95
N ASP A 73 -8.06 -3.09 12.52
CA ASP A 73 -9.40 -3.19 11.91
C ASP A 73 -9.99 -1.82 11.56
N ALA A 74 -9.77 -0.81 12.40
CA ALA A 74 -10.23 0.55 12.15
C ALA A 74 -9.55 1.19 10.93
N GLN A 75 -8.24 0.95 10.75
CA GLN A 75 -7.52 1.41 9.55
C GLN A 75 -8.00 0.68 8.31
N ILE A 76 -8.23 -0.64 8.39
CA ILE A 76 -8.77 -1.44 7.29
C ILE A 76 -10.13 -0.88 6.83
N GLN A 77 -11.03 -0.63 7.78
CA GLN A 77 -12.36 -0.07 7.50
C GLN A 77 -12.28 1.32 6.86
N ALA A 78 -11.38 2.19 7.34
CA ALA A 78 -11.19 3.52 6.80
C ALA A 78 -10.67 3.47 5.34
N VAL A 79 -9.69 2.60 5.07
CA VAL A 79 -9.15 2.37 3.73
C VAL A 79 -10.24 1.85 2.79
N ASP A 80 -11.05 0.88 3.23
CA ASP A 80 -12.14 0.34 2.41
C ASP A 80 -13.19 1.41 2.07
N ALA A 81 -13.57 2.26 3.03
CA ALA A 81 -14.50 3.36 2.81
C ALA A 81 -13.94 4.41 1.84
N GLU A 82 -12.65 4.73 1.96
CA GLU A 82 -11.97 5.64 1.03
C GLU A 82 -11.91 5.06 -0.39
N MET A 83 -11.59 3.78 -0.53
CA MET A 83 -11.59 3.09 -1.83
C MET A 83 -12.98 3.07 -2.48
N GLU A 84 -14.04 2.84 -1.68
CA GLU A 84 -15.43 2.90 -2.15
C GLU A 84 -15.78 4.30 -2.69
N LYS A 85 -15.38 5.35 -1.95
CA LYS A 85 -15.54 6.74 -2.37
C LYS A 85 -14.83 7.00 -3.70
N TRP A 86 -13.59 6.57 -3.86
CA TRP A 86 -12.83 6.78 -5.10
C TRP A 86 -13.35 5.95 -6.28
N ARG A 87 -13.96 4.79 -6.01
CA ARG A 87 -14.50 3.90 -7.04
C ARG A 87 -15.80 4.41 -7.67
N TYR A 88 -16.67 5.07 -6.90
CA TYR A 88 -17.99 5.51 -7.35
C TYR A 88 -18.19 7.04 -7.36
N GLY A 89 -17.29 7.78 -6.72
CA GLY A 89 -17.35 9.22 -6.54
C GLY A 89 -18.39 9.64 -5.48
N GLU A 90 -18.13 10.76 -4.81
CA GLU A 90 -18.99 11.30 -3.74
C GLU A 90 -20.27 11.97 -4.29
N GLU A 91 -20.34 12.24 -5.60
CA GLU A 91 -21.44 12.98 -6.22
C GLU A 91 -21.56 12.70 -7.73
N THR A 92 -21.66 11.44 -8.14
CA THR A 92 -21.85 11.09 -9.57
C THR A 92 -23.31 10.73 -9.85
N LEU A 93 -23.72 10.79 -11.13
CA LEU A 93 -25.03 10.30 -11.58
C LEU A 93 -25.27 8.83 -11.20
N MET A 94 -24.20 8.05 -10.95
CA MET A 94 -24.28 6.66 -10.50
C MET A 94 -24.61 6.52 -9.00
N SER A 95 -24.38 7.54 -8.17
CA SER A 95 -24.72 7.54 -6.74
C SER A 95 -26.24 7.40 -6.49
N HIS A 96 -27.08 7.78 -7.46
CA HIS A 96 -28.54 7.83 -7.32
C HIS A 96 -29.27 6.51 -7.63
N ASN A 97 -28.59 5.49 -8.20
CA ASN A 97 -29.23 4.23 -8.60
C ASN A 97 -29.49 3.26 -7.43
N HIS A 98 -28.87 3.47 -6.27
CA HIS A 98 -28.98 2.54 -5.14
C HIS A 98 -30.27 2.68 -4.31
N SER A 99 -31.06 3.75 -4.48
CA SER A 99 -32.32 3.94 -3.72
C SER A 99 -33.54 3.21 -4.30
N ARG A 100 -33.42 2.57 -5.49
CA ARG A 100 -34.54 1.91 -6.17
C ARG A 100 -34.48 0.39 -6.25
N ALA A 101 -33.37 -0.24 -5.88
CA ALA A 101 -33.21 -1.69 -6.01
C ALA A 101 -33.59 -2.50 -4.75
N SER A 102 -34.07 -1.85 -3.68
CA SER A 102 -34.60 -2.53 -2.50
C SER A 102 -36.10 -2.26 -2.36
N LYS A 103 -36.90 -2.93 -3.19
CA LYS A 103 -38.32 -3.21 -2.94
C LYS A 103 -38.71 -4.54 -3.56
#